data_AF-A0A812RI64-F1
#
_entry.id   AF-A0A812RI64-F1
#
_cell.length_a   1.000
_cell.length_b   1.000
_cell.length_c   1.000
_cell.angle_alpha   90.00
_cell.angle_beta   90.00
_cell.angle_gamma   90.00
#
_symmetry.space_group_name_H-M   'P 1'
#
loop_
_entity.id
_entity.type
_entity.pdbx_description
1 polymer ?
#
loop_
_entity_poly.entity_id
_entity_poly.type
_entity_poly.pdbx_seq_one_letter_code
_entity_poly.pdbx_strand_id
1 'polypeptide(L)'
;VGELKQRAQELLEVCIFELVHAHEPHRRLLPQLTLLEAGLDLEPEVGALVRRAEIASNRRSIAFALRRGDGSVVTWGDARFGGRTTLIQDRLKDVQQICPSSGAFAALLADGSVVTWGHAECGGISAGVHEQLHEVQQIEANGRAFAAIRSDGTVVTWGSAEEGGDSRKVQEKLRGVIRVRSTSSAFAAIRGDGTVVTWGNPCFGGDSSAVQHQLADVVDISATAGAFAAVSAHERLVMWGSPDYGCDASAANKLSHVREVVASAGAFAVLRTDGTVASIGRSDCGGRAVDICDIERIFASGSAFAAILSDGHVTTWGDSEYGGDSSAVQDQLTDIQQVACTAGAFAALRSDGRVVTWGQADCGGQSQEVRDQLSDVRDLGASFRAFAAIRIDGRVVTWGDPHYGGDGSTVCPQLQNVDDFRPTALGILDV
;
A
#
# COMPACT_ATOMS: atom_id res chain seq x y z
N VAL A 1 20.34 -17.54 -24.38
CA VAL A 1 19.66 -17.44 -23.06
C VAL A 1 18.18 -17.06 -23.20
N GLY A 2 17.80 -16.16 -24.12
CA GLY A 2 16.39 -15.79 -24.34
C GLY A 2 15.44 -16.96 -24.63
N GLU A 3 15.83 -17.91 -25.50
CA GLU A 3 15.02 -19.11 -25.77
C GLU A 3 14.89 -20.03 -24.55
N LEU A 4 15.95 -20.14 -23.73
CA LEU A 4 15.94 -20.90 -22.49
C LEU A 4 14.93 -20.30 -21.50
N LYS A 5 14.91 -18.98 -21.38
CA LYS A 5 13.91 -18.25 -20.57
C LYS A 5 12.50 -18.56 -21.06
N GLN A 6 12.25 -18.48 -22.37
CA GLN A 6 10.93 -18.74 -22.93
C GLN A 6 10.46 -20.18 -22.67
N ARG A 7 11.33 -21.17 -22.90
CA ARG A 7 11.03 -22.59 -22.60
C ARG A 7 10.79 -22.82 -21.11
N ALA A 8 11.58 -22.20 -20.23
CA ALA A 8 11.39 -22.31 -18.79
C ALA A 8 10.05 -21.71 -18.35
N GLN A 9 9.62 -20.59 -18.93
CA GLN A 9 8.30 -20.02 -18.66
C GLN A 9 7.16 -20.92 -19.14
N GLU A 10 7.30 -21.54 -20.31
CA GLU A 10 6.30 -22.47 -20.85
C GLU A 10 6.21 -23.76 -20.02
N LEU A 11 7.35 -24.27 -19.53
CA LEU A 11 7.41 -25.50 -18.73
C LEU A 11 6.93 -25.32 -17.28
N LEU A 12 7.24 -24.17 -16.68
CA LEU A 12 6.97 -23.90 -15.27
C LEU A 12 5.64 -23.14 -15.06
N GLU A 13 4.98 -22.71 -16.13
CA GLU A 13 3.79 -21.84 -16.09
C GLU A 13 3.97 -20.55 -15.25
N VAL A 14 5.22 -20.09 -15.07
CA VAL A 14 5.54 -18.85 -14.34
C VAL A 14 6.15 -17.80 -15.25
N CYS A 15 5.83 -16.53 -15.02
CA CYS A 15 6.46 -15.41 -15.73
C CYS A 15 7.84 -15.11 -15.12
N ILE A 16 8.91 -15.48 -15.83
CA ILE A 16 10.29 -15.25 -15.41
C ILE A 16 10.68 -13.82 -15.81
N PHE A 17 11.16 -13.03 -14.85
CA PHE A 17 11.66 -11.69 -15.13
C PHE A 17 13.09 -11.74 -15.70
N GLU A 18 14.01 -12.38 -14.99
CA GLU A 18 15.40 -12.52 -15.40
C GLU A 18 15.91 -13.92 -15.07
N LEU A 19 16.78 -14.47 -15.93
CA LEU A 19 17.57 -15.65 -15.58
C LEU A 19 18.87 -15.18 -14.92
N VAL A 20 19.25 -15.83 -13.83
CA VAL A 20 20.48 -15.57 -13.07
C VAL A 20 21.26 -16.86 -12.88
N HIS A 21 22.53 -16.75 -12.55
CA HIS A 21 23.32 -17.93 -12.20
C HIS A 21 22.80 -18.56 -10.90
N ALA A 22 22.68 -19.89 -10.84
CA ALA A 22 22.08 -20.59 -9.69
C ALA A 22 22.83 -20.34 -8.37
N HIS A 23 24.17 -20.23 -8.43
CA HIS A 23 25.02 -20.01 -7.26
C HIS A 23 25.51 -18.56 -7.10
N GLU A 24 25.18 -17.69 -8.07
CA GLU A 24 25.51 -16.26 -8.04
C GLU A 24 24.29 -15.44 -8.49
N PRO A 25 23.26 -15.25 -7.63
CA PRO A 25 22.00 -14.61 -8.02
C PRO A 25 22.15 -13.14 -8.45
N HIS A 26 23.29 -12.50 -8.19
CA HIS A 26 23.62 -11.15 -8.67
C HIS A 26 24.10 -11.15 -10.14
N ARG A 27 24.51 -12.29 -10.68
CA ARG A 27 25.02 -12.43 -12.04
C ARG A 27 23.88 -12.71 -13.01
N ARG A 28 23.50 -11.67 -13.76
CA ARG A 28 22.38 -11.72 -14.72
C ARG A 28 22.78 -12.38 -16.03
N LEU A 29 21.91 -13.26 -16.52
CA LEU A 29 22.08 -13.92 -17.81
C LEU A 29 21.27 -13.12 -18.84
N LEU A 30 21.97 -12.25 -19.59
CA LEU A 30 21.34 -11.39 -20.58
C LEU A 30 20.77 -12.24 -21.75
N PRO A 31 19.59 -11.90 -22.29
CA PRO A 31 18.91 -12.73 -23.30
C PRO A 31 19.76 -13.03 -24.55
N GLN A 32 20.55 -12.04 -24.97
CA GLN A 32 21.45 -12.09 -26.12
C GLN A 32 22.67 -13.00 -25.95
N LEU A 33 23.01 -13.44 -24.72
CA LEU A 33 24.15 -14.33 -24.51
C LEU A 33 23.85 -15.73 -25.07
N THR A 34 24.86 -16.34 -25.69
CA THR A 34 24.89 -17.78 -25.93
C THR A 34 25.02 -18.54 -24.60
N LEU A 35 24.69 -19.83 -24.58
CA LEU A 35 24.82 -20.64 -23.35
C LEU A 35 26.28 -20.71 -22.86
N LEU A 36 27.23 -20.71 -23.79
CA LEU A 36 28.67 -20.69 -23.51
C LEU A 36 29.12 -19.36 -22.89
N GLU A 37 28.71 -18.22 -23.47
CA GLU A 37 29.02 -16.89 -22.92
C GLU A 37 28.37 -16.65 -21.55
N ALA A 38 27.25 -17.33 -21.31
CA ALA A 38 26.54 -17.32 -20.03
C ALA A 38 27.16 -18.24 -18.97
N GLY A 39 28.15 -19.08 -19.32
CA GLY A 39 28.79 -20.04 -18.42
C GLY A 39 27.92 -21.26 -18.08
N LEU A 40 26.88 -21.53 -18.86
CA LEU A 40 25.90 -22.60 -18.64
C LEU A 40 26.30 -23.94 -19.28
N ASP A 41 27.52 -24.02 -19.81
CA ASP A 41 28.13 -25.22 -20.38
C ASP A 41 28.72 -26.15 -19.32
N LEU A 42 29.12 -25.60 -18.16
CA LEU A 42 29.72 -26.36 -17.04
C LEU A 42 28.75 -26.56 -15.87
N GLU A 43 27.86 -25.60 -15.63
CA GLU A 43 26.78 -25.69 -14.64
C GLU A 43 25.43 -25.45 -15.32
N PRO A 44 24.63 -26.49 -15.58
CA PRO A 44 23.35 -26.36 -16.29
C PRO A 44 22.24 -25.80 -15.41
N GLU A 45 22.53 -25.46 -14.15
CA GLU A 45 21.56 -24.94 -13.20
C GLU A 45 21.43 -23.42 -13.34
N VAL A 46 20.18 -22.96 -13.48
CA VAL A 46 19.85 -21.55 -13.68
C VAL A 46 18.84 -21.14 -12.63
N GLY A 47 19.10 -20.02 -11.95
CA GLY A 47 18.11 -19.37 -11.09
C GLY A 47 17.16 -18.53 -11.93
N ALA A 48 15.87 -18.52 -11.58
CA ALA A 48 14.89 -17.64 -12.21
C ALA A 48 14.45 -16.58 -11.19
N LEU A 49 14.71 -15.31 -11.49
CA LEU A 49 14.05 -14.21 -10.79
C LEU A 49 12.64 -14.11 -11.33
N VAL A 50 11.65 -14.47 -10.53
CA VAL A 50 10.23 -14.31 -10.83
C VAL A 50 9.76 -13.03 -10.14
N ARG A 51 9.22 -12.07 -10.90
CA ARG A 51 8.48 -10.96 -10.30
C ARG A 51 7.08 -11.44 -9.99
N ARG A 52 6.57 -11.13 -8.80
CA ARG A 52 5.22 -11.53 -8.43
C ARG A 52 4.18 -10.73 -9.20
N ALA A 53 3.06 -11.40 -9.44
CA ALA A 53 1.90 -10.75 -9.99
C ALA A 53 1.20 -9.92 -8.91
N GLU A 54 0.83 -8.68 -9.21
CA GLU A 54 0.20 -7.74 -8.27
C GLU A 54 -1.21 -7.43 -8.74
N ILE A 55 -2.21 -7.58 -7.87
CA ILE A 55 -3.61 -7.20 -8.15
C ILE A 55 -3.89 -5.86 -7.47
N ALA A 56 -4.36 -4.89 -8.24
CA ALA A 56 -4.89 -3.62 -7.77
C ALA A 56 -6.38 -3.54 -8.09
N SER A 57 -7.22 -3.22 -7.10
CA SER A 57 -8.62 -2.84 -7.31
C SER A 57 -8.76 -1.32 -7.18
N ASN A 58 -9.62 -0.70 -7.99
CA ASN A 58 -9.99 0.70 -7.71
C ASN A 58 -10.76 0.81 -6.38
N ARG A 59 -10.80 2.00 -5.75
CA ARG A 59 -11.41 2.14 -4.39
C ARG A 59 -12.92 1.84 -4.33
N ARG A 60 -13.59 1.80 -5.49
CA ARG A 60 -14.99 1.34 -5.60
C ARG A 60 -15.13 -0.17 -5.81
N SER A 61 -14.02 -0.84 -6.08
CA SER A 61 -13.89 -2.28 -6.27
C SER A 61 -14.78 -2.85 -7.38
N ILE A 62 -14.99 -2.03 -8.40
CA ILE A 62 -15.78 -2.36 -9.60
C ILE A 62 -14.90 -2.70 -10.80
N ALA A 63 -13.60 -2.45 -10.71
CA ALA A 63 -12.61 -2.88 -11.69
C ALA A 63 -11.28 -3.24 -11.02
N PHE A 64 -10.55 -4.13 -11.68
CA PHE A 64 -9.31 -4.73 -11.21
C PHE A 64 -8.25 -4.71 -12.30
N ALA A 65 -7.00 -4.65 -11.88
CA ALA A 65 -5.82 -4.74 -12.72
C ALA A 65 -4.80 -5.69 -12.08
N LEU A 66 -4.41 -6.72 -12.80
CA LEU A 66 -3.34 -7.66 -12.44
C LEU A 66 -2.10 -7.31 -13.27
N ARG A 67 -1.03 -6.88 -12.62
CA ARG A 67 0.32 -6.87 -13.18
C ARG A 67 0.87 -8.29 -13.11
N ARG A 68 1.32 -8.87 -14.21
CA ARG A 68 1.98 -10.18 -14.24
C ARG A 68 3.49 -10.04 -14.00
N GLY A 69 4.16 -11.16 -13.72
CA GLY A 69 5.61 -11.17 -13.47
C GLY A 69 6.47 -10.74 -14.67
N ASP A 70 5.92 -10.81 -15.87
CA ASP A 70 6.54 -10.32 -17.10
C ASP A 70 6.32 -8.81 -17.32
N GLY A 71 5.64 -8.12 -16.40
CA GLY A 71 5.32 -6.70 -16.50
C GLY A 71 4.10 -6.38 -17.37
N SER A 72 3.42 -7.38 -17.94
CA SER A 72 2.15 -7.18 -18.65
C SER A 72 0.98 -6.98 -17.67
N VAL A 73 -0.09 -6.33 -18.12
CA VAL A 73 -1.27 -6.06 -17.27
C VAL A 73 -2.53 -6.68 -17.85
N VAL A 74 -3.33 -7.34 -17.02
CA VAL A 74 -4.67 -7.83 -17.36
C VAL A 74 -5.70 -7.12 -16.51
N THR A 75 -6.81 -6.70 -17.10
CA THR A 75 -7.89 -6.02 -16.38
C THR A 75 -9.22 -6.73 -16.53
N TRP A 76 -10.06 -6.62 -15.51
CA TRP A 76 -11.44 -7.12 -15.53
C TRP A 76 -12.35 -6.23 -14.69
N GLY A 77 -13.67 -6.32 -14.94
CA GLY A 77 -14.71 -5.52 -14.28
C GLY A 77 -15.42 -4.52 -15.19
N ASP A 78 -16.01 -3.47 -14.62
CA ASP A 78 -16.72 -2.44 -15.39
C ASP A 78 -15.75 -1.67 -16.29
N ALA A 79 -16.02 -1.68 -17.59
CA ALA A 79 -15.17 -1.06 -18.60
C ALA A 79 -14.98 0.45 -18.37
N ARG A 80 -16.00 1.14 -17.85
CA ARG A 80 -15.96 2.60 -17.61
C ARG A 80 -15.02 2.97 -16.48
N PHE A 81 -14.67 2.02 -15.63
CA PHE A 81 -13.84 2.23 -14.44
C PHE A 81 -12.50 1.49 -14.51
N GLY A 82 -12.10 1.10 -15.72
CA GLY A 82 -10.79 0.51 -15.99
C GLY A 82 -10.77 -1.01 -16.06
N GLY A 83 -11.92 -1.68 -16.09
CA GLY A 83 -12.03 -3.14 -16.20
C GLY A 83 -11.82 -3.69 -17.62
N ARG A 84 -11.45 -2.84 -18.58
CA ARG A 84 -11.06 -3.23 -19.94
C ARG A 84 -9.89 -2.37 -20.44
N THR A 85 -8.79 -3.01 -20.83
CA THR A 85 -7.57 -2.35 -21.35
C THR A 85 -7.25 -2.67 -22.80
N THR A 86 -8.16 -3.29 -23.56
CA THR A 86 -7.89 -3.76 -24.93
C THR A 86 -7.32 -2.70 -25.87
N LEU A 87 -7.69 -1.41 -25.70
CA LEU A 87 -7.22 -0.30 -26.52
C LEU A 87 -5.81 0.21 -26.16
N ILE A 88 -5.31 -0.12 -24.97
CA ILE A 88 -4.02 0.36 -24.46
C ILE A 88 -3.09 -0.80 -24.05
N GLN A 89 -3.48 -2.03 -24.37
CA GLN A 89 -2.76 -3.24 -23.98
C GLN A 89 -1.32 -3.23 -24.48
N ASP A 90 -1.09 -2.72 -25.70
CA ASP A 90 0.23 -2.60 -26.30
C ASP A 90 1.17 -1.64 -25.56
N ARG A 91 0.60 -0.72 -24.77
CA ARG A 91 1.33 0.27 -23.97
C ARG A 91 1.60 -0.20 -22.55
N LEU A 92 0.93 -1.25 -22.07
CA LEU A 92 1.09 -1.79 -20.71
C LEU A 92 2.11 -2.93 -20.71
N LYS A 93 3.38 -2.58 -20.98
CA LYS A 93 4.53 -3.50 -21.01
C LYS A 93 5.57 -3.05 -20.00
N ASP A 94 6.23 -3.99 -19.33
CA ASP A 94 7.26 -3.69 -18.32
C ASP A 94 6.77 -2.78 -17.19
N VAL A 95 5.49 -2.88 -16.83
CA VAL A 95 4.89 -2.15 -15.71
C VAL A 95 5.64 -2.53 -14.43
N GLN A 96 6.02 -1.52 -13.66
CA GLN A 96 6.65 -1.64 -12.35
C GLN A 96 5.63 -1.52 -11.23
N GLN A 97 4.70 -0.57 -11.36
CA GLN A 97 3.72 -0.26 -10.31
C GLN A 97 2.37 0.11 -10.94
N ILE A 98 1.28 -0.33 -10.32
CA ILE A 98 -0.09 0.12 -10.65
C ILE A 98 -0.65 0.88 -9.44
N CYS A 99 -1.03 2.13 -9.67
CA CYS A 99 -1.64 3.00 -8.66
C CYS A 99 -3.14 3.18 -8.98
N PRO A 100 -4.05 2.68 -8.13
CA PRO A 100 -5.49 2.87 -8.31
C PRO A 100 -6.00 4.17 -7.66
N SER A 101 -6.96 4.84 -8.31
CA SER A 101 -7.86 5.82 -7.70
C SER A 101 -9.25 5.20 -7.45
N SER A 102 -10.30 5.99 -7.19
CA SER A 102 -11.67 5.45 -7.02
C SER A 102 -12.27 4.84 -8.28
N GLY A 103 -11.77 5.21 -9.46
CA GLY A 103 -12.37 4.82 -10.72
C GLY A 103 -11.41 4.76 -11.91
N ALA A 104 -10.12 4.92 -11.66
CA ALA A 104 -9.08 4.90 -12.69
C ALA A 104 -7.80 4.26 -12.14
N PHE A 105 -6.85 4.03 -13.05
CA PHE A 105 -5.54 3.47 -12.75
C PHE A 105 -4.47 4.26 -13.48
N ALA A 106 -3.28 4.30 -12.88
CA ALA A 106 -2.05 4.75 -13.50
C ALA A 106 -0.98 3.65 -13.34
N ALA A 107 -0.31 3.29 -14.44
CA ALA A 107 0.82 2.37 -14.44
C ALA A 107 2.12 3.15 -14.65
N LEU A 108 3.10 2.93 -13.77
CA LEU A 108 4.48 3.36 -13.95
C LEU A 108 5.24 2.26 -14.68
N LEU A 109 5.82 2.60 -15.84
CA LEU A 109 6.60 1.70 -16.67
C LEU A 109 8.09 1.72 -16.28
N ALA A 110 8.85 0.70 -16.67
CA ALA A 110 10.28 0.58 -16.38
C ALA A 110 11.13 1.73 -16.94
N ASP A 111 10.67 2.37 -18.01
CA ASP A 111 11.32 3.52 -18.63
C ASP A 111 10.98 4.86 -17.95
N GLY A 112 10.19 4.84 -16.87
CA GLY A 112 9.74 6.02 -16.15
C GLY A 112 8.57 6.76 -16.81
N SER A 113 7.96 6.20 -17.86
CA SER A 113 6.73 6.75 -18.45
C SER A 113 5.47 6.24 -17.75
N VAL A 114 4.35 6.97 -17.92
CA VAL A 114 3.08 6.65 -17.26
C VAL A 114 1.95 6.41 -18.25
N VAL A 115 1.22 5.32 -18.06
CA VAL A 115 0.01 4.98 -18.81
C VAL A 115 -1.20 5.02 -17.88
N THR A 116 -2.25 5.74 -18.27
CA THR A 116 -3.48 5.88 -17.47
C THR A 116 -4.69 5.29 -18.19
N TRP A 117 -5.67 4.80 -17.43
CA TRP A 117 -6.93 4.31 -17.96
C TRP A 117 -8.06 4.31 -16.92
N GLY A 118 -9.29 4.13 -17.40
CA GLY A 118 -10.50 4.14 -16.58
C GLY A 118 -11.29 5.44 -16.70
N HIS A 119 -11.99 5.81 -15.63
CA HIS A 119 -12.93 6.94 -15.68
C HIS A 119 -12.19 8.28 -15.76
N ALA A 120 -12.58 9.13 -16.72
CA ALA A 120 -11.95 10.42 -16.99
C ALA A 120 -11.89 11.32 -15.73
N GLU A 121 -13.03 11.51 -15.06
CA GLU A 121 -13.15 12.31 -13.83
C GLU A 121 -12.37 11.77 -12.64
N CYS A 122 -11.84 10.54 -12.73
CA CYS A 122 -11.01 9.92 -11.69
C CYS A 122 -9.52 9.88 -12.06
N GLY A 123 -9.12 10.57 -13.14
CA GLY A 123 -7.74 10.59 -13.63
C GLY A 123 -7.39 9.52 -14.66
N GLY A 124 -8.39 8.85 -15.24
CA GLY A 124 -8.20 7.82 -16.27
C GLY A 124 -7.75 8.34 -17.63
N ILE A 125 -7.68 9.67 -17.80
CA ILE A 125 -7.19 10.33 -19.01
C ILE A 125 -6.12 11.35 -18.62
N SER A 126 -4.88 11.13 -19.09
CA SER A 126 -3.74 12.04 -18.86
C SER A 126 -3.26 12.76 -20.13
N ALA A 127 -4.07 12.81 -21.18
CA ALA A 127 -3.68 13.39 -22.49
C ALA A 127 -3.14 14.83 -22.38
N GLY A 128 -3.68 15.65 -21.48
CA GLY A 128 -3.23 17.03 -21.27
C GLY A 128 -1.85 17.19 -20.62
N VAL A 129 -1.33 16.13 -19.99
CA VAL A 129 -0.02 16.14 -19.31
C VAL A 129 0.92 15.04 -19.81
N HIS A 130 0.54 14.32 -20.87
CA HIS A 130 1.26 13.14 -21.34
C HIS A 130 2.75 13.41 -21.62
N GLU A 131 3.06 14.53 -22.26
CA GLU A 131 4.43 14.96 -22.57
C GLU A 131 5.28 15.22 -21.32
N GLN A 132 4.66 15.44 -20.16
CA GLN A 132 5.35 15.67 -18.88
C GLN A 132 5.53 14.38 -18.06
N LEU A 133 4.85 13.29 -18.43
CA LEU A 133 4.86 12.01 -17.72
C LEU A 133 6.00 11.10 -18.22
N HIS A 134 7.22 11.60 -18.11
CA HIS A 134 8.47 10.88 -18.35
C HIS A 134 9.42 11.06 -17.17
N GLU A 135 10.34 10.11 -16.98
CA GLU A 135 11.26 10.06 -15.84
C GLU A 135 10.55 10.10 -14.47
N VAL A 136 9.33 9.55 -14.40
CA VAL A 136 8.57 9.42 -13.17
C VAL A 136 9.18 8.34 -12.29
N GLN A 137 9.30 8.63 -11.00
CA GLN A 137 9.82 7.70 -10.00
C GLN A 137 8.74 7.16 -9.07
N GLN A 138 7.70 7.96 -8.80
CA GLN A 138 6.63 7.60 -7.88
C GLN A 138 5.31 8.23 -8.36
N ILE A 139 4.21 7.49 -8.18
CA ILE A 139 2.85 7.99 -8.40
C ILE A 139 2.05 7.83 -7.12
N GLU A 140 1.44 8.91 -6.66
CA GLU A 140 0.50 8.93 -5.54
C GLU A 140 -0.91 9.23 -6.07
N ALA A 141 -1.91 8.50 -5.59
CA ALA A 141 -3.29 8.61 -6.05
C ALA A 141 -4.24 8.89 -4.89
N ASN A 142 -5.10 9.89 -5.06
CA ASN A 142 -6.23 10.11 -4.17
C ASN A 142 -7.52 9.52 -4.76
N GLY A 143 -8.69 9.95 -4.25
CA GLY A 143 -9.98 9.49 -4.74
C GLY A 143 -10.20 9.72 -6.23
N ARG A 144 -9.75 10.85 -6.81
CA ARG A 144 -10.06 11.24 -8.20
C ARG A 144 -8.93 11.92 -8.98
N ALA A 145 -7.74 12.00 -8.40
CA ALA A 145 -6.58 12.65 -8.98
C ALA A 145 -5.30 11.87 -8.67
N PHE A 146 -4.25 12.19 -9.41
CA PHE A 146 -2.92 11.62 -9.28
C PHE A 146 -1.86 12.72 -9.24
N ALA A 147 -0.77 12.42 -8.56
CA ALA A 147 0.45 13.21 -8.54
C ALA A 147 1.66 12.31 -8.82
N ALA A 148 2.43 12.64 -9.86
CA ALA A 148 3.67 11.95 -10.21
C ALA A 148 4.88 12.79 -9.80
N ILE A 149 5.82 12.18 -9.08
CA ILE A 149 7.12 12.77 -8.76
C ILE A 149 8.12 12.34 -9.85
N ARG A 150 8.74 13.32 -10.50
CA ARG A 150 9.79 13.11 -11.51
C ARG A 150 11.17 13.00 -10.86
N SER A 151 12.12 12.44 -11.59
CA SER A 151 13.54 12.29 -11.22
C SER A 151 14.22 13.60 -10.80
N ASP A 152 13.77 14.72 -11.35
CA ASP A 152 14.25 16.07 -11.05
C ASP A 152 13.58 16.70 -9.80
N GLY A 153 12.71 15.94 -9.12
CA GLY A 153 11.96 16.39 -7.94
C GLY A 153 10.80 17.33 -8.27
N THR A 154 10.40 17.47 -9.53
CA THR A 154 9.17 18.19 -9.92
C THR A 154 7.94 17.28 -9.82
N VAL A 155 6.76 17.89 -9.65
CA VAL A 155 5.49 17.15 -9.58
C VAL A 155 4.58 17.51 -10.75
N VAL A 156 4.02 16.48 -11.38
CA VAL A 156 2.99 16.58 -12.43
C VAL A 156 1.69 16.00 -11.89
N THR A 157 0.58 16.73 -12.03
CA THR A 157 -0.73 16.30 -11.51
C THR A 157 -1.75 16.16 -12.64
N TRP A 158 -2.73 15.27 -12.46
CA TRP A 158 -3.86 15.12 -13.38
C TRP A 158 -5.08 14.50 -12.69
N GLY A 159 -6.24 14.56 -13.35
CA GLY A 159 -7.52 14.09 -12.83
C GLY A 159 -8.43 15.25 -12.42
N SER A 160 -9.29 15.04 -11.43
CA SER A 160 -10.25 16.06 -10.99
C SER A 160 -9.52 17.30 -10.44
N ALA A 161 -9.76 18.47 -11.06
CA ALA A 161 -9.14 19.73 -10.66
C ALA A 161 -9.44 20.10 -9.19
N GLU A 162 -10.69 19.90 -8.76
CA GLU A 162 -11.15 20.18 -7.39
C GLU A 162 -10.51 19.26 -6.34
N GLU A 163 -10.04 18.08 -6.75
CA GLU A 163 -9.36 17.11 -5.88
C GLU A 163 -7.83 17.10 -6.09
N GLY A 164 -7.26 18.17 -6.66
CA GLY A 164 -5.81 18.34 -6.76
C GLY A 164 -5.17 17.82 -8.05
N GLY A 165 -5.98 17.48 -9.06
CA GLY A 165 -5.52 17.24 -10.42
C GLY A 165 -5.06 18.51 -11.16
N ASP A 166 -5.26 19.69 -10.56
CA ASP A 166 -4.72 20.97 -11.02
C ASP A 166 -3.81 21.59 -9.94
N SER A 167 -2.49 21.47 -10.12
CA SER A 167 -1.48 22.05 -9.23
C SER A 167 -0.95 23.41 -9.66
N ARG A 168 -1.52 24.06 -10.70
CA ARG A 168 -0.94 25.28 -11.29
C ARG A 168 -0.68 26.41 -10.30
N LYS A 169 -1.55 26.55 -9.28
CA LYS A 169 -1.41 27.58 -8.22
C LYS A 169 -0.19 27.38 -7.32
N VAL A 170 0.33 26.16 -7.22
CA VAL A 170 1.47 25.80 -6.36
C VAL A 170 2.66 25.25 -7.15
N GLN A 171 2.59 25.24 -8.49
CA GLN A 171 3.58 24.58 -9.36
C GLN A 171 5.01 25.06 -9.13
N GLU A 172 5.22 26.35 -8.86
CA GLU A 172 6.55 26.91 -8.57
C GLU A 172 7.16 26.37 -7.27
N LYS A 173 6.31 25.97 -6.31
CA LYS A 173 6.71 25.39 -5.03
C LYS A 173 6.94 23.88 -5.11
N LEU A 174 6.40 23.20 -6.12
CA LEU A 174 6.53 21.75 -6.33
C LEU A 174 7.87 21.40 -7.02
N ARG A 175 8.97 21.77 -6.36
CA ARG A 175 10.34 21.49 -6.79
C ARG A 175 11.17 20.93 -5.64
N GLY A 176 12.02 19.95 -5.94
CA GLY A 176 12.77 19.20 -4.93
C GLY A 176 11.84 18.41 -4.00
N VAL A 177 10.68 17.96 -4.51
CA VAL A 177 9.76 17.10 -3.78
C VAL A 177 10.36 15.71 -3.69
N ILE A 178 10.37 15.15 -2.48
CA ILE A 178 10.90 13.81 -2.20
C ILE A 178 9.79 12.79 -1.90
N ARG A 179 8.61 13.25 -1.49
CA ARG A 179 7.48 12.40 -1.12
C ARG A 179 6.17 13.17 -1.28
N VAL A 180 5.12 12.48 -1.73
CA VAL A 180 3.75 12.99 -1.76
C VAL A 180 2.87 12.02 -0.97
N ARG A 181 1.92 12.58 -0.22
CA ARG A 181 0.89 11.86 0.52
C ARG A 181 -0.48 12.41 0.13
N SER A 182 -1.49 11.56 0.18
CA SER A 182 -2.84 11.93 -0.21
C SER A 182 -3.87 11.65 0.89
N THR A 183 -4.88 12.52 0.97
CA THR A 183 -6.16 12.18 1.62
C THR A 183 -7.12 11.64 0.54
N SER A 184 -8.43 11.60 0.78
CA SER A 184 -9.38 11.24 -0.29
C SER A 184 -9.44 12.27 -1.41
N SER A 185 -9.12 13.54 -1.16
CA SER A 185 -9.34 14.62 -2.14
C SER A 185 -8.30 15.75 -2.08
N ALA A 186 -7.18 15.56 -1.39
CA ALA A 186 -6.08 16.53 -1.35
C ALA A 186 -4.71 15.83 -1.35
N PHE A 187 -3.66 16.62 -1.55
CA PHE A 187 -2.27 16.17 -1.52
C PHE A 187 -1.42 17.07 -0.63
N ALA A 188 -0.39 16.46 -0.04
CA ALA A 188 0.70 17.14 0.66
C ALA A 188 2.04 16.61 0.16
N ALA A 189 2.92 17.50 -0.30
CA ALA A 189 4.27 17.18 -0.75
C ALA A 189 5.30 17.61 0.31
N ILE A 190 6.18 16.69 0.67
CA ILE A 190 7.39 16.97 1.46
C ILE A 190 8.52 17.29 0.49
N ARG A 191 9.15 18.44 0.68
CA ARG A 191 10.34 18.86 -0.08
C ARG A 191 11.61 18.42 0.64
N GLY A 192 12.71 18.29 -0.10
CA GLY A 192 14.02 17.90 0.44
C GLY A 192 14.61 18.88 1.45
N ASP A 193 14.04 20.09 1.58
CA ASP A 193 14.36 21.06 2.62
C ASP A 193 13.47 20.93 3.87
N GLY A 194 12.63 19.89 3.96
CA GLY A 194 11.72 19.65 5.08
C GLY A 194 10.46 20.51 5.07
N THR A 195 10.24 21.36 4.06
CA THR A 195 9.01 22.16 3.94
C THR A 195 7.87 21.37 3.28
N VAL A 196 6.63 21.73 3.61
CA VAL A 196 5.43 21.09 3.06
C VAL A 196 4.65 22.04 2.15
N VAL A 197 4.19 21.50 1.02
CA VAL A 197 3.29 22.17 0.07
C VAL A 197 2.01 21.36 -0.06
N THR A 198 0.84 21.99 0.12
CA THR A 198 -0.46 21.32 -0.01
C THR A 198 -1.28 21.88 -1.16
N TRP A 199 -2.13 21.04 -1.76
CA TRP A 199 -3.09 21.45 -2.78
C TRP A 199 -4.26 20.45 -2.88
N GLY A 200 -5.26 20.80 -3.68
CA GLY A 200 -6.52 20.05 -3.81
C GLY A 200 -7.62 20.63 -2.93
N ASN A 201 -8.57 19.80 -2.52
CA ASN A 201 -9.76 20.27 -1.82
C ASN A 201 -9.39 20.84 -0.43
N PRO A 202 -9.66 22.13 -0.14
CA PRO A 202 -9.31 22.73 1.14
C PRO A 202 -9.93 22.02 2.35
N CYS A 203 -11.17 21.54 2.22
CA CYS A 203 -11.89 20.83 3.29
C CYS A 203 -11.29 19.45 3.59
N PHE A 204 -10.41 18.92 2.74
CA PHE A 204 -9.76 17.61 2.92
C PHE A 204 -8.25 17.75 3.13
N GLY A 205 -7.78 18.92 3.57
CA GLY A 205 -6.36 19.17 3.87
C GLY A 205 -5.56 19.81 2.72
N GLY A 206 -6.23 20.25 1.65
CA GLY A 206 -5.58 20.97 0.54
C GLY A 206 -5.07 22.37 0.92
N ASP A 207 -5.55 22.93 2.03
CA ASP A 207 -5.09 24.21 2.58
C ASP A 207 -4.44 24.00 3.96
N SER A 208 -3.14 24.27 4.04
CA SER A 208 -2.32 24.22 5.26
C SER A 208 -1.90 25.62 5.74
N SER A 209 -2.43 26.70 5.16
CA SER A 209 -2.00 28.08 5.42
C SER A 209 -2.03 28.46 6.91
N ALA A 210 -3.02 27.96 7.66
CA ALA A 210 -3.16 28.19 9.10
C ALA A 210 -1.98 27.62 9.93
N VAL A 211 -1.36 26.53 9.46
CA VAL A 211 -0.27 25.84 10.15
C VAL A 211 1.06 25.89 9.39
N GLN A 212 1.13 26.62 8.27
CA GLN A 212 2.31 26.66 7.39
C GLN A 212 3.60 27.04 8.14
N HIS A 213 3.50 27.94 9.12
CA HIS A 213 4.64 28.38 9.94
C HIS A 213 5.19 27.28 10.87
N GLN A 214 4.46 26.19 11.05
CA GLN A 214 4.85 25.03 11.87
C GLN A 214 5.36 23.86 11.01
N LEU A 215 5.12 23.89 9.70
CA LEU A 215 5.50 22.84 8.74
C LEU A 215 6.93 23.05 8.23
N ALA A 216 7.88 23.01 9.16
CA ALA A 216 9.32 23.04 8.92
C ALA A 216 9.96 21.75 9.44
N ASP A 217 11.06 21.33 8.80
CA ASP A 217 11.80 20.11 9.13
C ASP A 217 10.91 18.87 9.19
N VAL A 218 9.87 18.81 8.36
CA VAL A 218 8.94 17.68 8.28
C VAL A 218 9.66 16.48 7.67
N VAL A 219 9.61 15.35 8.38
CA VAL A 219 10.24 14.10 7.96
C VAL A 219 9.23 13.10 7.41
N ASP A 220 7.98 13.14 7.89
CA ASP A 220 6.92 12.28 7.38
C ASP A 220 5.53 12.90 7.54
N ILE A 221 4.58 12.42 6.73
CA ILE A 221 3.18 12.82 6.77
C ILE A 221 2.31 11.55 6.72
N SER A 222 1.42 11.42 7.70
CA SER A 222 0.35 10.44 7.72
C SER A 222 -0.98 11.11 7.35
N ALA A 223 -1.89 10.36 6.74
CA ALA A 223 -3.16 10.89 6.24
C ALA A 223 -4.33 9.98 6.61
N THR A 224 -5.44 10.59 7.05
CA THR A 224 -6.75 9.94 7.10
C THR A 224 -7.50 10.21 5.78
N ALA A 225 -8.80 9.89 5.71
CA ALA A 225 -9.61 10.20 4.55
C ALA A 225 -9.71 11.71 4.25
N GLY A 226 -9.43 12.61 5.21
CA GLY A 226 -9.57 14.07 5.02
C GLY A 226 -8.72 14.96 5.92
N ALA A 227 -7.77 14.40 6.66
CA ALA A 227 -6.83 15.14 7.48
C ALA A 227 -5.39 14.62 7.28
N PHE A 228 -4.41 15.49 7.53
CA PHE A 228 -3.00 15.17 7.53
C PHE A 228 -2.39 15.40 8.91
N ALA A 229 -1.38 14.61 9.23
CA ALA A 229 -0.55 14.74 10.43
C ALA A 229 0.93 14.67 10.01
N ALA A 230 1.64 15.78 10.14
CA ALA A 230 3.08 15.87 9.87
C ALA A 230 3.87 15.66 11.15
N VAL A 231 4.93 14.86 11.06
CA VAL A 231 5.94 14.70 12.10
C VAL A 231 7.20 15.43 11.66
N SER A 232 7.74 16.29 12.52
CA SER A 232 9.02 16.96 12.27
C SER A 232 10.21 16.20 12.86
N ALA A 233 11.42 16.54 12.41
CA ALA A 233 12.69 16.03 12.95
C ALA A 233 12.88 16.34 14.45
N HIS A 234 12.07 17.26 14.99
CA HIS A 234 12.04 17.61 16.41
C HIS A 234 10.93 16.90 17.17
N GLU A 235 10.40 15.79 16.65
CA GLU A 235 9.39 14.93 17.30
C GLU A 235 8.09 15.69 17.63
N ARG A 236 7.74 16.71 16.84
CA ARG A 236 6.51 17.51 16.99
C ARG A 236 5.46 17.06 15.99
N LEU A 237 4.20 17.06 16.42
CA LEU A 237 3.04 16.78 15.59
C LEU A 237 2.37 18.08 15.13
N VAL A 238 2.11 18.20 13.83
CA VAL A 238 1.29 19.28 13.26
C VAL A 238 0.18 18.65 12.45
N MET A 239 -1.07 19.01 12.73
CA MET A 239 -2.24 18.47 12.02
C MET A 239 -3.00 19.57 11.28
N TRP A 240 -3.57 19.24 10.13
CA TRP A 240 -4.48 20.09 9.38
C TRP A 240 -5.47 19.26 8.54
N GLY A 241 -6.50 19.92 8.02
CA GLY A 241 -7.60 19.28 7.30
C GLY A 241 -8.89 19.30 8.12
N SER A 242 -9.82 18.40 7.81
CA SER A 242 -11.17 18.48 8.39
C SER A 242 -11.28 17.76 9.75
N PRO A 243 -11.92 18.40 10.75
CA PRO A 243 -12.28 17.76 12.01
C PRO A 243 -13.18 16.52 11.84
N ASP A 244 -14.02 16.49 10.81
CA ASP A 244 -14.91 15.35 10.49
C ASP A 244 -14.13 14.11 10.04
N TYR A 245 -12.84 14.25 9.76
CA TYR A 245 -11.91 13.17 9.41
C TYR A 245 -10.74 13.06 10.40
N GLY A 246 -10.94 13.54 11.62
CA GLY A 246 -10.03 13.31 12.74
C GLY A 246 -9.01 14.41 13.00
N CYS A 247 -9.07 15.54 12.29
CA CYS A 247 -8.18 16.66 12.58
C CYS A 247 -8.54 17.34 13.91
N ASP A 248 -7.66 17.25 14.90
CA ASP A 248 -7.68 18.11 16.08
C ASP A 248 -6.29 18.71 16.31
N ALA A 249 -6.05 19.85 15.66
CA ALA A 249 -4.78 20.59 15.79
C ALA A 249 -4.52 21.04 17.24
N SER A 250 -5.56 21.23 18.06
CA SER A 250 -5.41 21.67 19.44
C SER A 250 -4.93 20.54 20.36
N ALA A 251 -5.38 19.30 20.12
CA ALA A 251 -4.86 18.11 20.77
C ALA A 251 -3.44 17.80 20.29
N ALA A 252 -3.18 17.90 18.99
CA ALA A 252 -1.86 17.66 18.39
C ALA A 252 -0.77 18.53 19.01
N ASN A 253 -1.04 19.82 19.21
CA ASN A 253 -0.08 20.78 19.77
C ASN A 253 0.33 20.49 21.22
N LYS A 254 -0.39 19.61 21.94
CA LYS A 254 -0.06 19.20 23.30
C LYS A 254 0.82 17.96 23.33
N LEU A 255 0.96 17.26 22.20
CA LEU A 255 1.81 16.08 22.08
C LEU A 255 3.23 16.49 21.70
N SER A 256 4.19 15.78 22.28
CA SER A 256 5.61 15.85 21.96
C SER A 256 6.20 14.44 22.00
N HIS A 257 7.46 14.30 21.60
CA HIS A 257 8.14 13.01 21.59
C HIS A 257 7.47 12.01 20.68
N VAL A 258 6.96 12.49 19.54
CA VAL A 258 6.29 11.65 18.55
C VAL A 258 7.34 10.82 17.82
N ARG A 259 7.22 9.51 17.94
CA ARG A 259 8.02 8.53 17.22
C ARG A 259 7.38 8.18 15.87
N GLU A 260 6.07 7.94 15.88
CA GLU A 260 5.34 7.44 14.71
C GLU A 260 3.87 7.86 14.77
N VAL A 261 3.23 8.00 13.61
CA VAL A 261 1.81 8.30 13.50
C VAL A 261 1.16 7.34 12.52
N VAL A 262 0.23 6.52 13.02
CA VAL A 262 -0.54 5.57 12.22
C VAL A 262 -1.97 6.09 12.05
N ALA A 263 -2.51 6.04 10.84
CA ALA A 263 -3.83 6.60 10.53
C ALA A 263 -4.86 5.51 10.17
N SER A 264 -6.08 5.65 10.67
CA SER A 264 -7.28 4.98 10.15
C SER A 264 -8.01 5.92 9.18
N ALA A 265 -9.24 5.59 8.74
CA ALA A 265 -9.99 6.49 7.84
C ALA A 265 -10.37 7.83 8.50
N GLY A 266 -10.40 7.92 9.84
CA GLY A 266 -10.88 9.11 10.55
C GLY A 266 -10.19 9.41 11.89
N ALA A 267 -9.10 8.73 12.21
CA ALA A 267 -8.33 8.96 13.42
C ALA A 267 -6.84 8.68 13.22
N PHE A 268 -6.04 9.17 14.17
CA PHE A 268 -4.61 8.96 14.24
C PHE A 268 -4.25 8.34 15.58
N ALA A 269 -3.40 7.31 15.56
CA ALA A 269 -2.70 6.78 16.70
C ALA A 269 -1.26 7.32 16.68
N VAL A 270 -0.88 8.04 17.72
CA VAL A 270 0.42 8.71 17.85
C VAL A 270 1.25 7.91 18.86
N LEU A 271 2.24 7.18 18.37
CA LEU A 271 3.21 6.47 19.20
C LEU A 271 4.28 7.44 19.65
N ARG A 272 4.50 7.52 20.96
CA ARG A 272 5.54 8.34 21.58
C ARG A 272 6.82 7.53 21.81
N THR A 273 7.95 8.22 21.96
CA THR A 273 9.26 7.57 22.19
C THR A 273 9.34 6.85 23.54
N ASP A 274 8.46 7.16 24.48
CA ASP A 274 8.30 6.47 25.77
C ASP A 274 7.48 5.16 25.67
N GLY A 275 7.05 4.76 24.47
CA GLY A 275 6.27 3.54 24.23
C GLY A 275 4.77 3.69 24.51
N THR A 276 4.29 4.90 24.81
CA THR A 276 2.86 5.16 25.01
C THR A 276 2.18 5.66 23.75
N VAL A 277 0.87 5.45 23.65
CA VAL A 277 0.05 5.88 22.51
C VAL A 277 -0.97 6.92 22.94
N ALA A 278 -1.14 7.95 22.13
CA ALA A 278 -2.27 8.86 22.20
C ALA A 278 -3.09 8.74 20.91
N SER A 279 -4.41 8.68 21.01
CA SER A 279 -5.28 8.71 19.83
C SER A 279 -6.02 10.03 19.70
N ILE A 280 -6.08 10.54 18.47
CA ILE A 280 -6.71 11.80 18.10
C ILE A 280 -7.68 11.55 16.94
N GLY A 281 -8.90 12.06 17.05
CA GLY A 281 -9.86 12.13 15.95
C GLY A 281 -11.23 11.59 16.32
N ARG A 282 -11.92 11.00 15.34
CA ARG A 282 -13.28 10.49 15.54
C ARG A 282 -13.32 9.27 16.45
N SER A 283 -14.22 9.25 17.44
CA SER A 283 -14.31 8.14 18.40
C SER A 283 -14.71 6.81 17.74
N ASP A 284 -15.57 6.86 16.72
CA ASP A 284 -15.97 5.71 15.90
C ASP A 284 -14.91 5.31 14.86
N CYS A 285 -13.72 5.92 14.90
CA CYS A 285 -12.56 5.52 14.10
C CYS A 285 -11.32 5.24 14.96
N GLY A 286 -11.47 5.14 16.29
CA GLY A 286 -10.36 4.94 17.22
C GLY A 286 -9.69 6.21 17.73
N GLY A 287 -10.26 7.39 17.48
CA GLY A 287 -9.69 8.70 17.85
C GLY A 287 -9.91 9.13 19.30
N ARG A 288 -10.41 8.23 20.17
CA ARG A 288 -10.48 8.51 21.60
C ARG A 288 -9.16 8.12 22.24
N ALA A 289 -8.50 9.06 22.92
CA ALA A 289 -7.27 8.79 23.65
C ALA A 289 -7.45 7.58 24.59
N VAL A 290 -6.71 6.52 24.31
CA VAL A 290 -6.53 5.38 25.20
C VAL A 290 -5.08 5.46 25.64
N ASP A 291 -4.84 5.64 26.94
CA ASP A 291 -3.50 5.62 27.50
C ASP A 291 -3.03 4.16 27.55
N ILE A 292 -2.48 3.71 26.43
CA ILE A 292 -1.86 2.40 26.28
C ILE A 292 -0.35 2.60 26.35
N CYS A 293 0.34 1.77 27.14
CA CYS A 293 1.79 1.77 27.27
C CYS A 293 2.40 0.51 26.67
N ASP A 294 3.75 0.49 26.63
CA ASP A 294 4.53 -0.67 26.23
C ASP A 294 4.27 -1.15 24.79
N ILE A 295 3.92 -0.21 23.89
CA ILE A 295 3.60 -0.50 22.49
C ILE A 295 4.88 -0.57 21.66
N GLU A 296 5.04 -1.66 20.92
CA GLU A 296 6.14 -1.83 19.96
C GLU A 296 5.76 -1.37 18.56
N ARG A 297 4.57 -1.75 18.09
CA ARG A 297 4.06 -1.48 16.73
C ARG A 297 2.55 -1.31 16.72
N ILE A 298 2.04 -0.45 15.84
CA ILE A 298 0.61 -0.17 15.66
C ILE A 298 0.20 -0.49 14.21
N PHE A 299 -0.99 -1.05 14.07
CA PHE A 299 -1.63 -1.41 12.81
C PHE A 299 -3.01 -0.76 12.76
N ALA A 300 -3.45 -0.36 11.57
CA ALA A 300 -4.76 0.27 11.38
C ALA A 300 -5.60 -0.46 10.35
N SER A 301 -6.88 -0.66 10.68
CA SER A 301 -7.93 -0.94 9.70
C SER A 301 -8.64 0.36 9.30
N GLY A 302 -9.73 0.26 8.56
CA GLY A 302 -10.52 1.42 8.16
C GLY A 302 -11.04 2.26 9.34
N SER A 303 -11.32 1.68 10.51
CA SER A 303 -11.89 2.41 11.65
C SER A 303 -11.45 1.89 13.03
N ALA A 304 -10.43 1.04 13.06
CA ALA A 304 -9.87 0.51 14.30
C ALA A 304 -8.35 0.40 14.25
N PHE A 305 -7.75 0.20 15.40
CA PHE A 305 -6.33 -0.05 15.57
C PHE A 305 -6.10 -1.32 16.36
N ALA A 306 -4.99 -1.98 16.05
CA ALA A 306 -4.42 -3.06 16.83
C ALA A 306 -2.95 -2.74 17.10
N ALA A 307 -2.43 -3.14 18.25
CA ALA A 307 -1.02 -2.90 18.56
C ALA A 307 -0.41 -4.09 19.29
N ILE A 308 0.84 -4.38 18.93
CA ILE A 308 1.65 -5.38 19.61
C ILE A 308 2.37 -4.69 20.78
N LEU A 309 2.19 -5.27 21.97
CA LEU A 309 2.86 -4.87 23.19
C LEU A 309 4.23 -5.55 23.32
N SER A 310 5.11 -4.98 24.13
CA SER A 310 6.46 -5.51 24.37
C SER A 310 6.50 -6.88 25.05
N ASP A 311 5.38 -7.32 25.62
CA ASP A 311 5.20 -8.66 26.16
C ASP A 311 4.65 -9.67 25.13
N GLY A 312 4.53 -9.26 23.86
CA GLY A 312 4.03 -10.09 22.75
C GLY A 312 2.51 -10.21 22.66
N HIS A 313 1.75 -9.54 23.54
CA HIS A 313 0.29 -9.51 23.46
C HIS A 313 -0.20 -8.47 22.44
N VAL A 314 -1.45 -8.61 22.00
CA VAL A 314 -2.13 -7.58 21.19
C VAL A 314 -3.24 -6.92 21.98
N THR A 315 -3.33 -5.60 21.85
CA THR A 315 -4.47 -4.79 22.31
C THR A 315 -5.12 -4.08 21.13
N THR A 316 -6.42 -3.83 21.19
CA THR A 316 -7.18 -3.18 20.13
C THR A 316 -8.03 -2.04 20.67
N TRP A 317 -8.34 -1.07 19.80
CA TRP A 317 -9.29 -0.01 20.11
C TRP A 317 -9.92 0.56 18.82
N GLY A 318 -11.02 1.28 18.97
CA GLY A 318 -11.79 1.84 17.85
C GLY A 318 -13.11 1.12 17.63
N ASP A 319 -13.60 1.13 16.39
CA ASP A 319 -14.88 0.52 16.07
C ASP A 319 -14.81 -1.02 16.16
N SER A 320 -15.71 -1.62 16.94
CA SER A 320 -15.74 -3.07 17.18
C SER A 320 -15.96 -3.89 15.91
N GLU A 321 -16.78 -3.40 14.98
CA GLU A 321 -17.07 -4.09 13.71
C GLU A 321 -15.83 -4.12 12.82
N TYR A 322 -14.93 -3.14 12.95
CA TYR A 322 -13.70 -3.01 12.17
C TYR A 322 -12.47 -3.64 12.86
N GLY A 323 -12.69 -4.40 13.94
CA GLY A 323 -11.64 -5.09 14.69
C GLY A 323 -11.10 -4.33 15.90
N GLY A 324 -11.80 -3.29 16.35
CA GLY A 324 -11.47 -2.53 17.56
C GLY A 324 -11.75 -3.29 18.86
N ASP A 325 -12.48 -4.41 18.79
CA ASP A 325 -12.73 -5.32 19.92
C ASP A 325 -12.16 -6.72 19.61
N SER A 326 -11.07 -7.08 20.28
CA SER A 326 -10.44 -8.40 20.23
C SER A 326 -10.82 -9.31 21.40
N SER A 327 -11.75 -8.93 22.27
CA SER A 327 -12.04 -9.64 23.52
C SER A 327 -12.39 -11.11 23.32
N ALA A 328 -13.09 -11.46 22.24
CA ALA A 328 -13.47 -12.84 21.89
C ALA A 328 -12.28 -13.74 21.56
N VAL A 329 -11.14 -13.17 21.18
CA VAL A 329 -9.92 -13.91 20.80
C VAL A 329 -8.70 -13.53 21.66
N GLN A 330 -8.89 -12.73 22.71
CA GLN A 330 -7.81 -12.14 23.49
C GLN A 330 -6.86 -13.18 24.08
N ASP A 331 -7.38 -14.30 24.57
CA ASP A 331 -6.58 -15.41 25.12
C ASP A 331 -5.65 -16.07 24.09
N GLN A 332 -5.91 -15.86 22.79
CA GLN A 332 -5.10 -16.40 21.69
C GLN A 332 -4.09 -15.38 21.17
N LEU A 333 -4.20 -14.10 21.52
CA LEU A 333 -3.37 -13.00 21.03
C LEU A 333 -2.11 -12.83 21.87
N THR A 334 -1.31 -13.91 21.93
CA THR A 334 -0.06 -14.02 22.67
C THR A 334 1.07 -14.50 21.78
N ASP A 335 2.29 -14.04 22.06
CA ASP A 335 3.50 -14.33 21.28
C ASP A 335 3.37 -13.99 19.78
N ILE A 336 2.79 -12.82 19.49
CA ILE A 336 2.49 -12.37 18.12
C ILE A 336 3.74 -11.82 17.44
N GLN A 337 4.06 -12.36 16.26
CA GLN A 337 5.21 -11.94 15.46
C GLN A 337 4.86 -10.95 14.35
N GLN A 338 3.65 -11.07 13.79
CA GLN A 338 3.18 -10.27 12.67
C GLN A 338 1.68 -10.05 12.77
N VAL A 339 1.23 -8.87 12.36
CA VAL A 339 -0.19 -8.54 12.18
C VAL A 339 -0.37 -8.01 10.76
N ALA A 340 -1.37 -8.54 10.08
CA ALA A 340 -1.85 -8.05 8.80
C ALA A 340 -3.26 -7.45 8.97
N CYS A 341 -3.60 -6.45 8.17
CA CYS A 341 -4.87 -5.73 8.26
C CYS A 341 -5.54 -5.58 6.89
N THR A 342 -6.86 -5.79 6.87
CA THR A 342 -7.73 -5.39 5.76
C THR A 342 -8.47 -4.10 6.13
N ALA A 343 -9.37 -3.62 5.26
CA ALA A 343 -10.19 -2.45 5.57
C ALA A 343 -11.09 -2.62 6.81
N GLY A 344 -11.39 -3.86 7.24
CA GLY A 344 -12.32 -4.11 8.35
C GLY A 344 -11.96 -5.26 9.28
N ALA A 345 -10.80 -5.90 9.12
CA ALA A 345 -10.39 -7.02 9.94
C ALA A 345 -8.88 -7.07 10.14
N PHE A 346 -8.45 -7.89 11.10
CA PHE A 346 -7.05 -8.17 11.39
C PHE A 346 -6.79 -9.67 11.42
N ALA A 347 -5.57 -10.05 11.07
CA ALA A 347 -5.03 -11.40 11.22
C ALA A 347 -3.65 -11.32 11.88
N ALA A 348 -3.44 -12.07 12.95
CA ALA A 348 -2.19 -12.10 13.70
C ALA A 348 -1.54 -13.48 13.61
N LEU A 349 -0.25 -13.50 13.27
CA LEU A 349 0.59 -14.69 13.24
C LEU A 349 1.31 -14.84 14.57
N ARG A 350 1.07 -15.97 15.23
CA ARG A 350 1.75 -16.38 16.45
C ARG A 350 3.09 -17.05 16.14
N SER A 351 4.00 -17.00 17.10
CA SER A 351 5.30 -17.68 17.03
C SER A 351 5.23 -19.20 16.86
N ASP A 352 4.11 -19.82 17.22
CA ASP A 352 3.84 -21.25 17.01
C ASP A 352 3.31 -21.57 15.59
N GLY A 353 3.24 -20.58 14.70
CA GLY A 353 2.78 -20.72 13.33
C GLY A 353 1.25 -20.76 13.19
N ARG A 354 0.48 -20.46 14.24
CA ARG A 354 -0.98 -20.33 14.16
C ARG A 354 -1.40 -18.91 13.81
N VAL A 355 -2.52 -18.80 13.10
CA VAL A 355 -3.13 -17.50 12.76
C VAL A 355 -4.42 -17.31 13.56
N VAL A 356 -4.59 -16.10 14.10
CA VAL A 356 -5.80 -15.67 14.83
C VAL A 356 -6.40 -14.48 14.06
N THR A 357 -7.70 -14.52 13.77
CA THR A 357 -8.39 -13.46 13.02
C THR A 357 -9.54 -12.86 13.83
N TRP A 358 -9.82 -11.57 13.62
CA TRP A 358 -10.96 -10.88 14.23
C TRP A 358 -11.38 -9.66 13.40
N GLY A 359 -12.54 -9.07 13.73
CA GLY A 359 -13.17 -7.98 12.98
C GLY A 359 -14.24 -8.45 12.01
N GLN A 360 -14.54 -7.64 10.99
CA GLN A 360 -15.66 -7.85 10.08
C GLN A 360 -15.52 -9.17 9.30
N ALA A 361 -16.56 -10.01 9.32
CA ALA A 361 -16.59 -11.31 8.66
C ALA A 361 -16.27 -11.20 7.15
N ASP A 362 -16.95 -10.30 6.45
CA ASP A 362 -16.80 -10.09 5.00
C ASP A 362 -15.42 -9.55 4.61
N CYS A 363 -14.64 -9.05 5.57
CA CYS A 363 -13.27 -8.57 5.34
C CYS A 363 -12.20 -9.58 5.81
N GLY A 364 -12.58 -10.83 6.06
CA GLY A 364 -11.67 -11.90 6.50
C GLY A 364 -11.49 -12.00 8.02
N GLY A 365 -12.31 -11.32 8.82
CA GLY A 365 -12.32 -11.47 10.28
C GLY A 365 -12.74 -12.86 10.75
N GLN A 366 -13.45 -13.60 9.90
CA GLN A 366 -13.81 -14.99 10.09
C GLN A 366 -12.95 -15.91 9.21
N SER A 367 -12.30 -16.89 9.84
CA SER A 367 -11.40 -17.86 9.19
C SER A 367 -11.79 -19.32 9.46
N GLN A 368 -13.01 -19.58 9.96
CA GLN A 368 -13.46 -20.91 10.37
C GLN A 368 -13.36 -21.95 9.25
N GLU A 369 -13.64 -21.56 8.00
CA GLU A 369 -13.59 -22.46 6.84
C GLU A 369 -12.17 -22.93 6.50
N VAL A 370 -11.16 -22.14 6.84
CA VAL A 370 -9.74 -22.43 6.55
C VAL A 370 -8.93 -22.71 7.81
N ARG A 371 -9.58 -22.80 8.98
CA ARG A 371 -8.92 -22.90 10.29
C ARG A 371 -7.91 -24.04 10.38
N ASP A 372 -8.23 -25.20 9.83
CA ASP A 372 -7.36 -26.38 9.85
C ASP A 372 -6.10 -26.20 8.98
N GLN A 373 -6.13 -25.24 8.04
CA GLN A 373 -5.02 -24.92 7.16
C GLN A 373 -4.14 -23.77 7.70
N LEU A 374 -4.63 -23.02 8.69
CA LEU A 374 -3.93 -21.90 9.34
C LEU A 374 -3.02 -22.37 10.49
N SER A 375 -2.26 -23.43 10.21
CA SER A 375 -1.20 -23.98 11.05
C SER A 375 0.08 -24.08 10.24
N ASP A 376 1.23 -23.99 10.92
CA ASP A 376 2.55 -23.93 10.28
C ASP A 376 2.64 -22.77 9.29
N VAL A 377 2.03 -21.63 9.61
CA VAL A 377 2.12 -20.39 8.83
C VAL A 377 3.45 -19.71 9.15
N ARG A 378 4.17 -19.28 8.11
CA ARG A 378 5.41 -18.52 8.21
C ARG A 378 5.19 -17.03 8.01
N ASP A 379 4.17 -16.65 7.23
CA ASP A 379 3.97 -15.26 6.81
C ASP A 379 2.51 -14.96 6.44
N LEU A 380 2.11 -13.70 6.61
CA LEU A 380 0.76 -13.17 6.35
C LEU A 380 0.78 -11.99 5.37
N GLY A 381 -0.21 -11.96 4.47
CA GLY A 381 -0.49 -10.86 3.57
C GLY A 381 -1.96 -10.48 3.62
N ALA A 382 -2.28 -9.24 3.25
CA ALA A 382 -3.65 -8.74 3.17
C ALA A 382 -3.91 -7.96 1.88
N SER A 383 -5.17 -8.00 1.44
CA SER A 383 -5.77 -7.11 0.45
C SER A 383 -6.78 -6.18 1.13
N PHE A 384 -7.61 -5.46 0.37
CA PHE A 384 -8.61 -4.57 0.97
C PHE A 384 -9.67 -5.32 1.81
N ARG A 385 -10.01 -6.57 1.49
CA ARG A 385 -11.03 -7.39 2.20
C ARG A 385 -10.71 -8.88 2.33
N ALA A 386 -9.49 -9.29 2.00
CA ALA A 386 -9.08 -10.67 2.08
C ALA A 386 -7.67 -10.79 2.65
N PHE A 387 -7.35 -11.97 3.15
CA PHE A 387 -6.04 -12.32 3.65
C PHE A 387 -5.45 -13.50 2.88
N ALA A 388 -4.13 -13.61 2.95
CA ALA A 388 -3.37 -14.74 2.48
C ALA A 388 -2.33 -15.14 3.53
N ALA A 389 -2.09 -16.43 3.70
CA ALA A 389 -1.09 -16.99 4.59
C ALA A 389 -0.18 -17.94 3.81
N ILE A 390 1.14 -17.81 3.98
CA ILE A 390 2.12 -18.75 3.44
C ILE A 390 2.47 -19.74 4.54
N ARG A 391 2.29 -21.02 4.27
CA ARG A 391 2.71 -22.11 5.15
C ARG A 391 4.20 -22.41 4.98
N ILE A 392 4.81 -23.06 5.99
CA ILE A 392 6.20 -23.51 5.98
C ILE A 392 6.49 -24.47 4.82
N ASP A 393 5.48 -25.24 4.40
CA ASP A 393 5.57 -26.12 3.22
C ASP A 393 5.41 -25.37 1.88
N GLY A 394 5.32 -24.04 1.91
CA GLY A 394 5.21 -23.18 0.74
C GLY A 394 3.80 -23.07 0.16
N ARG A 395 2.79 -23.75 0.70
CA ARG A 395 1.39 -23.59 0.26
C ARG A 395 0.81 -22.26 0.72
N VAL A 396 -0.05 -21.68 -0.10
CA VAL A 396 -0.79 -20.46 0.23
C VAL A 396 -2.24 -20.78 0.57
N VAL A 397 -2.73 -20.23 1.67
CA VAL A 397 -4.13 -20.29 2.11
C VAL A 397 -4.69 -18.88 2.02
N THR A 398 -5.85 -18.69 1.40
CA THR A 398 -6.53 -17.39 1.33
C THR A 398 -7.93 -17.48 1.92
N TRP A 399 -8.44 -16.36 2.44
CA TRP A 399 -9.80 -16.24 2.98
C TRP A 399 -10.28 -14.79 2.99
N GLY A 400 -11.57 -14.57 3.23
CA GLY A 400 -12.23 -13.26 3.16
C GLY A 400 -13.05 -13.09 1.88
N ASP A 401 -13.29 -11.85 1.43
CA ASP A 401 -14.13 -11.60 0.25
C ASP A 401 -13.52 -12.23 -1.03
N PRO A 402 -14.23 -13.13 -1.72
CA PRO A 402 -13.75 -13.78 -2.94
C PRO A 402 -13.34 -12.79 -4.05
N HIS A 403 -14.02 -11.63 -4.14
CA HIS A 403 -13.72 -10.61 -5.15
C HIS A 403 -12.41 -9.88 -4.90
N TYR A 404 -11.83 -10.02 -3.70
CA TYR A 404 -10.60 -9.35 -3.28
C TYR A 404 -9.45 -10.34 -3.03
N GLY A 405 -9.55 -11.56 -3.56
CA GLY A 405 -8.54 -12.60 -3.41
C GLY A 405 -8.82 -13.60 -2.28
N GLY A 406 -10.01 -13.54 -1.65
CA GLY A 406 -10.42 -14.51 -0.64
C GLY A 406 -10.62 -15.93 -1.19
N ASP A 407 -10.81 -16.08 -2.51
CA ASP A 407 -10.88 -17.38 -3.18
C ASP A 407 -9.63 -17.62 -4.05
N GLY A 408 -8.67 -18.36 -3.48
CA GLY A 408 -7.44 -18.77 -4.14
C GLY A 408 -7.53 -20.13 -4.84
N SER A 409 -8.71 -20.77 -4.88
CA SER A 409 -8.87 -22.15 -5.38
C SER A 409 -8.37 -22.33 -6.82
N THR A 410 -8.46 -21.28 -7.63
CA THR A 410 -8.05 -21.27 -9.04
C THR A 410 -6.53 -21.12 -9.26
N VAL A 411 -5.79 -20.64 -8.26
CA VAL A 411 -4.34 -20.38 -8.33
C VAL A 411 -3.52 -21.18 -7.31
N CYS A 412 -4.20 -21.92 -6.42
CA CYS A 412 -3.61 -22.78 -5.39
C CYS A 412 -2.54 -23.78 -5.91
N PRO A 413 -2.67 -24.38 -7.12
CA PRO A 413 -1.61 -25.23 -7.68
C PRO A 413 -0.34 -24.47 -8.09
N GLN A 414 -0.44 -23.16 -8.35
CA GLN A 414 0.65 -22.31 -8.88
C GLN A 414 1.35 -21.49 -7.77
N LEU A 415 0.87 -21.56 -6.52
CA LEU A 415 1.40 -20.85 -5.36
C LEU A 415 2.20 -21.80 -4.45
N GLN A 416 3.20 -22.47 -5.00
CA GLN A 416 4.21 -23.23 -4.26
C GLN A 416 5.54 -22.47 -4.31
N ASN A 417 6.34 -22.50 -3.24
CA ASN A 417 7.64 -21.81 -3.11
C ASN A 417 7.56 -20.27 -3.05
N VAL A 418 6.62 -19.74 -2.26
CA VAL A 418 6.42 -18.30 -2.04
C VAL A 418 7.25 -17.86 -0.83
N ASP A 419 8.35 -17.11 -1.04
CA ASP A 419 9.31 -16.82 0.04
C ASP A 419 8.90 -15.73 1.06
N ASP A 420 8.21 -14.67 0.65
CA ASP A 420 7.86 -13.53 1.52
C ASP A 420 6.72 -12.67 0.94
N PHE A 421 5.74 -12.20 1.70
CA PHE A 421 4.76 -11.20 1.30
C PHE A 421 5.37 -9.80 1.36
N ARG A 422 5.69 -9.21 0.21
CA ARG A 422 5.91 -7.76 0.13
C ARG A 422 4.57 -7.07 -0.08
N PRO A 423 4.14 -6.14 0.79
CA PRO A 423 2.87 -5.45 0.65
C PRO A 423 2.81 -4.75 -0.72
N THR A 424 1.72 -4.96 -1.46
CA THR A 424 1.40 -4.10 -2.59
C THR A 424 1.06 -2.73 -2.01
N ALA A 425 1.84 -1.71 -2.34
CA ALA A 425 1.61 -0.33 -1.92
C ALA A 425 0.20 0.15 -2.38
N LEU A 426 -0.80 -0.12 -1.56
CA LEU A 426 -1.98 0.73 -1.44
C LEU A 426 -1.49 1.96 -0.69
N GLY A 427 -1.55 3.13 -1.32
CA GLY A 427 -1.17 4.38 -0.67
C GLY A 427 -1.80 4.47 0.72
N ILE A 428 -0.94 4.61 1.75
CA ILE A 428 -1.18 4.44 3.19
C ILE A 428 -1.25 2.95 3.56
N LEU A 429 -0.16 2.25 3.92
CA LEU A 429 0.74 2.45 5.07
C LEU A 429 2.17 1.96 4.71
N ASP A 430 3.18 2.84 4.79
CA ASP A 430 4.57 2.43 5.02
C ASP A 430 4.74 2.30 6.54
N VAL A 431 4.95 1.08 7.05
CA VAL A 431 5.61 0.81 8.35
C VAL A 431 6.56 -0.35 8.15
#